data_AF-A0A3D8S2R5-F1
#
_entry.id   AF-A0A3D8S2R5-F1
#
_cell.length_a   1.000
_cell.length_b   1.000
_cell.length_c   1.000
_cell.angle_alpha   90.00
_cell.angle_beta   90.00
_cell.angle_gamma   90.00
#
_symmetry.space_group_name_H-M   'P 1'
#
loop_
_entity.id
_entity.type
_entity.pdbx_description
1 polymer ?
#
loop_
_entity_poly.entity_id
_entity_poly.type
_entity_poly.pdbx_seq_one_letter_code
_entity_poly.pdbx_strand_id
1 'polypeptide(L)'
;MKYLTLACVATSFSALAASLPTLHIDTANKQPASVYPIGAAGINAKPAGRLFNIDGQVQYFAGSNAWWLAHLSKNSDIDIALKEVANTQYKVLRVWGFGDVNTVPDPTTTDPNKVYFQVLNSTGSYINFGADGLQRLDYVVSSAEKFGVKLVLNFVNNWSDYGGIAAYTTAFGANSTQWFTDETSQTVYKNYIKTLVTRYSKSTAIFAWELANEPRCHGCDSSVVTNWATTISKYIKSLDPDHMVTLGDEGWFAAADGIGDGSYAYSGSEGVDFVANLKISTLDYGTFHLYPNSWGYDYTWGSTWIDEHDAVGAAIGKPVILEEYGTPFPHNHTETERLWQLAVLNSGVAADQIWQFGTYDLSIPASYLGDVNSIYYNETEYKLLGRQHAKEMLAKSV
;
A
#
# COMPACT_ATOMS: atom_id res chain seq x y z
N MET A 1 23.28 -72.57 -24.51
CA MET A 1 22.25 -72.34 -23.47
C MET A 1 22.90 -72.35 -22.10
N LYS A 2 23.15 -71.17 -21.51
CA LYS A 2 23.38 -70.97 -20.08
C LYS A 2 22.83 -69.59 -19.73
N TYR A 3 21.90 -69.58 -18.77
CA TYR A 3 21.18 -68.41 -18.28
C TYR A 3 22.11 -67.55 -17.42
N LEU A 4 22.02 -66.22 -17.58
CA LEU A 4 22.51 -65.26 -16.59
C LEU A 4 21.32 -64.40 -16.14
N THR A 5 20.91 -64.60 -14.89
CA THR A 5 19.91 -63.79 -14.19
C THR A 5 20.56 -62.50 -13.70
N LEU A 6 20.09 -61.34 -14.19
CA LEU A 6 20.43 -60.04 -13.63
C LEU A 6 19.44 -59.73 -12.49
N ALA A 7 19.93 -59.66 -11.27
CA ALA A 7 19.17 -59.16 -10.13
C ALA A 7 19.12 -57.63 -10.17
N CYS A 8 17.92 -57.07 -10.26
CA CYS A 8 17.69 -55.64 -10.19
C CYS A 8 17.61 -55.24 -8.71
N VAL A 9 18.60 -54.48 -8.22
CA VAL A 9 18.56 -53.88 -6.88
C VAL A 9 17.81 -52.56 -7.00
N ALA A 10 16.56 -52.52 -6.55
CA ALA A 10 15.80 -51.29 -6.42
C ALA A 10 16.23 -50.57 -5.14
N THR A 11 16.97 -49.47 -5.28
CA THR A 11 17.20 -48.52 -4.20
C THR A 11 15.99 -47.62 -4.03
N SER A 12 15.19 -47.89 -3.01
CA SER A 12 14.10 -47.01 -2.57
C SER A 12 14.69 -45.74 -1.93
N PHE A 13 14.62 -44.60 -2.62
CA PHE A 13 14.81 -43.30 -1.98
C PHE A 13 13.55 -42.95 -1.17
N SER A 14 13.63 -43.05 0.16
CA SER A 14 12.62 -42.46 1.04
C SER A 14 12.77 -40.94 0.99
N ALA A 15 11.89 -40.26 0.26
CA ALA A 15 11.76 -38.82 0.39
C ALA A 15 11.24 -38.52 1.80
N LEU A 16 12.06 -37.89 2.65
CA LEU A 16 11.56 -37.23 3.85
C LEU A 16 10.68 -36.07 3.35
N ALA A 17 9.36 -36.25 3.39
CA ALA A 17 8.45 -35.13 3.38
C ALA A 17 8.74 -34.34 4.66
N ALA A 18 9.45 -33.22 4.53
CA ALA A 18 9.54 -32.25 5.59
C ALA A 18 8.10 -31.75 5.82
N SER A 19 7.48 -32.21 6.91
CA SER A 19 6.21 -31.65 7.36
C SER A 19 6.42 -30.15 7.52
N LEU A 20 5.63 -29.33 6.83
CA LEU A 20 5.61 -27.89 7.07
C LEU A 20 5.46 -27.65 8.59
N PRO A 21 6.27 -26.77 9.19
CA PRO A 21 6.17 -26.48 10.61
C PRO A 21 4.72 -26.09 10.93
N THR A 22 4.20 -26.59 12.05
CA THR A 22 2.88 -26.21 12.55
C THR A 22 2.87 -24.69 12.76
N LEU A 23 2.05 -23.99 11.97
CA LEU A 23 2.03 -22.53 11.94
C LEU A 23 1.27 -22.01 13.15
N HIS A 24 2.02 -21.70 14.22
CA HIS A 24 1.43 -21.10 15.40
C HIS A 24 1.05 -19.65 15.14
N ILE A 25 -0.19 -19.32 15.51
CA ILE A 25 -0.81 -17.99 15.50
C ILE A 25 0.01 -16.94 16.30
N ASP A 26 1.04 -17.34 17.07
CA ASP A 26 1.72 -16.52 18.08
C ASP A 26 3.15 -16.04 17.71
N THR A 27 3.51 -16.01 16.42
CA THR A 27 4.85 -15.58 15.98
C THR A 27 5.11 -14.07 16.10
N ALA A 28 4.05 -13.25 16.17
CA ALA A 28 4.18 -11.78 16.24
C ALA A 28 4.95 -11.29 17.50
N ASN A 29 4.95 -12.06 18.59
CA ASN A 29 5.61 -11.71 19.84
C ASN A 29 7.11 -12.05 19.88
N LYS A 30 7.61 -12.84 18.93
CA LYS A 30 9.00 -13.36 18.92
C LYS A 30 9.62 -13.23 17.53
N GLN A 31 9.52 -12.05 16.93
CA GLN A 31 10.19 -11.77 15.67
C GLN A 31 11.72 -11.60 15.86
N PRO A 32 12.55 -12.12 14.93
CA PRO A 32 13.99 -11.82 14.94
C PRO A 32 14.22 -10.32 14.70
N ALA A 33 15.32 -9.78 15.25
CA ALA A 33 15.71 -8.41 14.98
C ALA A 33 15.93 -8.18 13.47
N SER A 34 15.73 -6.95 13.01
CA SER A 34 16.12 -6.60 11.64
C SER A 34 17.63 -6.77 11.46
N VAL A 35 18.01 -7.28 10.28
CA VAL A 35 19.41 -7.36 9.86
C VAL A 35 19.92 -6.01 9.34
N TYR A 36 19.02 -5.06 9.08
CA TYR A 36 19.32 -3.69 8.66
C TYR A 36 19.03 -2.71 9.81
N PRO A 37 19.74 -1.59 9.89
CA PRO A 37 19.45 -0.57 10.90
C PRO A 37 18.10 0.09 10.60
N ILE A 38 17.25 0.16 11.63
CA ILE A 38 15.93 0.80 11.60
C ILE A 38 15.82 1.66 12.87
N GLY A 39 15.33 2.89 12.72
CA GLY A 39 15.15 3.82 13.83
C GLY A 39 16.19 4.94 13.84
N ALA A 40 16.24 5.71 12.75
CA ALA A 40 17.01 6.95 12.70
C ALA A 40 16.47 8.01 13.69
N ALA A 41 17.34 8.88 14.18
CA ALA A 41 16.92 10.04 14.98
C ALA A 41 16.20 11.06 14.09
N GLY A 42 14.98 11.43 14.44
CA GLY A 42 14.13 12.34 13.67
C GLY A 42 12.79 12.60 14.35
N ILE A 43 11.89 13.28 13.64
CA ILE A 43 10.53 13.60 14.11
C ILE A 43 9.54 12.86 13.23
N ASN A 44 8.67 12.05 13.84
CA ASN A 44 7.60 11.37 13.11
C ASN A 44 6.67 12.39 12.44
N ALA A 45 6.23 12.11 11.22
CA ALA A 45 5.26 12.96 10.54
C ALA A 45 3.94 12.97 11.33
N LYS A 46 3.31 14.15 11.41
CA LYS A 46 2.05 14.34 12.15
C LYS A 46 1.12 15.32 11.44
N PRO A 47 -0.20 15.26 11.65
CA PRO A 47 -1.12 16.27 11.13
C PRO A 47 -0.81 17.63 11.74
N ALA A 48 -0.96 18.68 10.94
CA ALA A 48 -0.83 20.07 11.34
C ALA A 48 -1.97 20.86 10.66
N GLY A 49 -3.12 20.95 11.36
CA GLY A 49 -4.36 21.41 10.74
C GLY A 49 -4.78 20.47 9.61
N ARG A 50 -5.00 21.02 8.42
CA ARG A 50 -5.33 20.24 7.21
C ARG A 50 -4.10 19.82 6.38
N LEU A 51 -2.89 20.02 6.93
CA LEU A 51 -1.62 19.63 6.31
C LEU A 51 -0.85 18.68 7.21
N PHE A 52 0.43 18.47 6.91
CA PHE A 52 1.32 17.61 7.65
C PHE A 52 2.61 18.34 8.02
N ASN A 53 3.08 18.12 9.24
CA ASN A 53 4.45 18.42 9.62
C ASN A 53 5.33 17.21 9.25
N ILE A 54 6.23 17.40 8.29
CA ILE A 54 7.24 16.41 7.90
C ILE A 54 8.62 17.01 8.21
N ASP A 55 9.35 16.38 9.12
CA ASP A 55 10.71 16.79 9.52
C ASP A 55 10.80 18.27 9.97
N GLY A 56 9.78 18.75 10.68
CA GLY A 56 9.71 20.10 11.21
C GLY A 56 9.10 21.14 10.27
N GLN A 57 8.67 20.74 9.06
CA GLN A 57 8.07 21.63 8.06
C GLN A 57 6.61 21.28 7.82
N VAL A 58 5.72 22.24 8.08
CA VAL A 58 4.32 22.17 7.63
C VAL A 58 4.28 22.60 6.17
N GLN A 59 3.86 21.73 5.26
CA GLN A 59 3.91 21.99 3.81
C GLN A 59 2.93 21.10 3.04
N TYR A 60 2.53 21.57 1.86
CA TYR A 60 2.01 20.71 0.81
C TYR A 60 3.16 19.93 0.17
N PHE A 61 2.88 18.75 -0.37
CA PHE A 61 3.90 17.96 -1.07
C PHE A 61 3.27 17.05 -2.13
N ALA A 62 4.09 16.55 -3.04
CA ALA A 62 3.73 15.44 -3.91
C ALA A 62 4.46 14.16 -3.46
N GLY A 63 3.92 13.02 -3.86
CA GLY A 63 4.49 11.70 -3.68
C GLY A 63 4.25 10.80 -4.88
N SER A 64 4.39 9.49 -4.69
CA SER A 64 4.04 8.50 -5.69
C SER A 64 3.82 7.12 -5.06
N ASN A 65 3.42 6.15 -5.87
CA ASN A 65 3.28 4.75 -5.51
C ASN A 65 4.41 3.92 -6.14
N ALA A 66 4.96 2.99 -5.37
CA ALA A 66 5.92 1.98 -5.85
C ALA A 66 5.64 0.65 -5.14
N TRP A 67 4.51 0.04 -5.49
CA TRP A 67 4.02 -1.20 -4.90
C TRP A 67 5.09 -2.30 -4.87
N TRP A 68 5.91 -2.34 -5.91
CA TRP A 68 6.95 -3.33 -6.17
C TRP A 68 8.21 -3.17 -5.32
N LEU A 69 8.40 -2.03 -4.64
CA LEU A 69 9.69 -1.69 -4.04
C LEU A 69 10.15 -2.72 -2.99
N ALA A 70 9.23 -3.18 -2.14
CA ALA A 70 9.52 -4.19 -1.12
C ALA A 70 9.63 -5.62 -1.68
N HIS A 71 9.30 -5.83 -2.96
CA HIS A 71 9.38 -7.11 -3.66
C HIS A 71 10.62 -7.26 -4.54
N LEU A 72 11.52 -6.27 -4.52
CA LEU A 72 12.84 -6.38 -5.16
C LEU A 72 13.82 -7.13 -4.27
N SER A 73 14.54 -8.10 -4.82
CA SER A 73 15.54 -8.90 -4.11
C SER A 73 16.90 -8.20 -3.94
N LYS A 74 17.17 -7.13 -4.71
CA LYS A 74 18.46 -6.43 -4.69
C LYS A 74 18.40 -5.08 -3.98
N ASN A 75 19.31 -4.91 -3.02
CA ASN A 75 19.50 -3.65 -2.29
C ASN A 75 19.85 -2.47 -3.22
N SER A 76 20.65 -2.71 -4.27
CA SER A 76 21.01 -1.67 -5.24
C SER A 76 19.80 -1.07 -5.94
N ASP A 77 18.81 -1.89 -6.28
CA ASP A 77 17.65 -1.49 -7.07
C ASP A 77 16.70 -0.66 -6.18
N ILE A 78 16.55 -1.04 -4.91
CA ILE A 78 15.82 -0.25 -3.91
C ILE A 78 16.50 1.11 -3.67
N ASP A 79 17.83 1.15 -3.56
CA ASP A 79 18.58 2.39 -3.39
C ASP A 79 18.47 3.30 -4.63
N ILE A 80 18.49 2.76 -5.84
CA ILE A 80 18.30 3.51 -7.09
C ILE A 80 16.92 4.17 -7.09
N ALA A 81 15.86 3.38 -6.89
CA ALA A 81 14.49 3.88 -6.90
C ALA A 81 14.27 4.97 -5.83
N LEU A 82 14.68 4.75 -4.57
CA LEU A 82 14.49 5.73 -3.51
C LEU A 82 15.32 7.00 -3.72
N LYS A 83 16.52 6.89 -4.29
CA LYS A 83 17.32 8.05 -4.66
C LYS A 83 16.64 8.86 -5.77
N GLU A 84 16.05 8.21 -6.76
CA GLU A 84 15.31 8.87 -7.84
C GLU A 84 14.06 9.58 -7.32
N VAL A 85 13.27 8.91 -6.49
CA VAL A 85 12.11 9.49 -5.78
C VAL A 85 12.53 10.73 -4.98
N ALA A 86 13.60 10.63 -4.19
CA ALA A 86 14.13 11.77 -3.43
C ALA A 86 14.60 12.92 -4.36
N ASN A 87 15.23 12.60 -5.49
CA ASN A 87 15.66 13.59 -6.48
C ASN A 87 14.49 14.29 -7.21
N THR A 88 13.30 13.68 -7.24
CA THR A 88 12.06 14.33 -7.70
C THR A 88 11.52 15.34 -6.68
N GLN A 89 12.04 15.32 -5.44
CA GLN A 89 11.51 16.04 -4.28
C GLN A 89 10.17 15.50 -3.77
N TYR A 90 9.81 14.27 -4.14
CA TYR A 90 8.71 13.56 -3.50
C TYR A 90 9.04 13.30 -2.03
N LYS A 91 8.05 13.58 -1.16
CA LYS A 91 8.21 13.44 0.30
C LYS A 91 7.73 12.09 0.81
N VAL A 92 6.70 11.54 0.17
CA VAL A 92 6.07 10.29 0.54
C VAL A 92 6.10 9.32 -0.63
N LEU A 93 6.40 8.06 -0.35
CA LEU A 93 6.27 6.95 -1.29
C LEU A 93 5.39 5.88 -0.64
N ARG A 94 4.30 5.52 -1.30
CA ARG A 94 3.42 4.44 -0.86
C ARG A 94 3.90 3.10 -1.42
N VAL A 95 4.05 2.12 -0.53
CA VAL A 95 4.69 0.82 -0.80
C VAL A 95 3.85 -0.30 -0.20
N TRP A 96 3.72 -1.42 -0.91
CA TRP A 96 3.05 -2.59 -0.34
C TRP A 96 3.82 -3.16 0.83
N GLY A 97 3.20 -3.06 2.01
CA GLY A 97 3.68 -3.70 3.23
C GLY A 97 3.32 -5.18 3.29
N PHE A 98 2.53 -5.69 2.34
CA PHE A 98 2.02 -7.06 2.27
C PHE A 98 2.60 -7.86 1.10
N GLY A 99 2.38 -9.17 1.13
CA GLY A 99 2.90 -10.13 0.16
C GLY A 99 2.39 -11.52 0.53
N ASP A 100 1.07 -11.69 0.45
CA ASP A 100 0.37 -12.88 0.92
C ASP A 100 0.38 -13.97 -0.15
N VAL A 101 0.67 -15.19 0.27
CA VAL A 101 0.62 -16.38 -0.59
C VAL A 101 -0.08 -17.52 0.13
N ASN A 102 -0.80 -18.37 -0.59
CA ASN A 102 -1.32 -19.62 0.00
C ASN A 102 -0.30 -20.77 -0.05
N THR A 103 0.67 -20.67 -0.95
CA THR A 103 1.77 -21.63 -1.11
C THR A 103 3.07 -20.89 -1.31
N VAL A 104 4.16 -21.38 -0.70
CA VAL A 104 5.50 -20.81 -0.90
C VAL A 104 5.84 -20.81 -2.41
N PRO A 105 6.30 -19.68 -2.99
CA PRO A 105 6.73 -19.61 -4.37
C PRO A 105 7.83 -20.62 -4.71
N ASP A 106 7.93 -21.00 -5.99
CA ASP A 106 9.00 -21.88 -6.44
C ASP A 106 10.37 -21.20 -6.22
N PRO A 107 11.41 -21.91 -5.74
CA PRO A 107 12.74 -21.32 -5.53
C PRO A 107 13.37 -20.70 -6.79
N THR A 108 12.89 -21.04 -7.98
CA THR A 108 13.32 -20.49 -9.28
C THR A 108 12.57 -19.21 -9.67
N THR A 109 11.52 -18.82 -8.93
CA THR A 109 10.78 -17.58 -9.17
C THR A 109 11.72 -16.38 -9.02
N THR A 110 11.60 -15.44 -9.97
CA THR A 110 12.38 -14.20 -9.99
C THR A 110 11.54 -13.01 -9.56
N ASP A 111 12.19 -11.87 -9.32
CA ASP A 111 11.50 -10.62 -9.02
C ASP A 111 10.50 -10.24 -10.13
N PRO A 112 9.39 -9.57 -9.77
CA PRO A 112 9.01 -9.21 -8.40
C PRO A 112 8.31 -10.34 -7.61
N ASN A 113 8.01 -11.48 -8.24
CA ASN A 113 7.19 -12.53 -7.64
C ASN A 113 7.94 -13.49 -6.68
N LYS A 114 9.25 -13.30 -6.50
CA LYS A 114 10.07 -14.13 -5.61
C LYS A 114 9.79 -13.84 -4.14
N VAL A 115 9.58 -12.57 -3.81
CA VAL A 115 9.47 -12.09 -2.44
C VAL A 115 8.04 -12.22 -1.93
N TYR A 116 7.87 -12.85 -0.77
CA TYR A 116 6.59 -13.02 -0.09
C TYR A 116 6.77 -12.82 1.42
N PHE A 117 5.78 -12.26 2.09
CA PHE A 117 5.87 -11.90 3.51
C PHE A 117 5.09 -12.84 4.42
N GLN A 118 3.96 -13.36 3.95
CA GLN A 118 3.08 -14.17 4.77
C GLN A 118 2.51 -15.34 3.96
N VAL A 119 2.52 -16.54 4.55
CA VAL A 119 1.87 -17.74 3.99
C VAL A 119 0.59 -18.01 4.77
N LEU A 120 -0.53 -18.14 4.07
CA LEU A 120 -1.86 -18.36 4.64
C LEU A 120 -2.41 -19.73 4.23
N ASN A 121 -2.76 -20.58 5.19
CA ASN A 121 -3.44 -21.85 4.91
C ASN A 121 -4.41 -22.21 6.05
N SER A 122 -5.12 -23.32 5.91
CA SER A 122 -6.14 -23.76 6.89
C SER A 122 -5.62 -24.00 8.30
N THR A 123 -4.30 -24.08 8.51
CA THR A 123 -3.68 -24.24 9.83
C THR A 123 -3.27 -22.92 10.50
N GLY A 124 -3.28 -21.80 9.76
CA GLY A 124 -2.93 -20.48 10.27
C GLY A 124 -2.06 -19.67 9.32
N SER A 125 -1.10 -18.95 9.88
CA SER A 125 -0.21 -18.04 9.15
C SER A 125 1.26 -18.25 9.52
N TYR A 126 2.12 -18.13 8.52
CA TYR A 126 3.57 -18.08 8.66
C TYR A 126 4.11 -16.73 8.20
N ILE A 127 4.95 -16.08 9.00
CA ILE A 127 5.68 -14.90 8.55
C ILE A 127 7.07 -15.29 8.05
N ASN A 128 7.40 -14.85 6.83
CA ASN A 128 8.72 -15.03 6.26
C ASN A 128 9.67 -13.92 6.74
N PHE A 129 10.45 -14.18 7.80
CA PHE A 129 11.51 -13.29 8.27
C PHE A 129 12.84 -13.43 7.52
N GLY A 130 12.87 -14.24 6.45
CA GLY A 130 14.07 -14.56 5.68
C GLY A 130 14.47 -13.47 4.67
N ALA A 131 15.52 -13.78 3.90
CA ALA A 131 16.10 -12.87 2.90
C ALA A 131 15.12 -12.51 1.76
N ASP A 132 14.24 -13.43 1.38
CA ASP A 132 13.17 -13.24 0.39
C ASP A 132 11.81 -12.90 1.04
N GLY A 133 11.84 -12.36 2.26
CA GLY A 133 10.68 -11.96 3.04
C GLY A 133 10.84 -10.58 3.66
N LEU A 134 10.51 -10.42 4.95
CA LEU A 134 10.52 -9.14 5.64
C LEU A 134 11.90 -8.45 5.68
N GLN A 135 13.01 -9.15 5.43
CA GLN A 135 14.31 -8.48 5.24
C GLN A 135 14.32 -7.54 4.03
N ARG A 136 13.44 -7.75 3.04
CA ARG A 136 13.29 -6.82 1.92
C ARG A 136 12.61 -5.53 2.35
N LEU A 137 11.51 -5.63 3.10
CA LEU A 137 10.81 -4.48 3.66
C LEU A 137 11.67 -3.74 4.71
N ASP A 138 12.45 -4.46 5.51
CA ASP A 138 13.47 -3.87 6.39
C ASP A 138 14.44 -2.96 5.63
N TYR A 139 14.93 -3.45 4.48
CA TYR A 139 15.86 -2.69 3.66
C TYR A 139 15.19 -1.46 3.02
N VAL A 140 13.92 -1.58 2.61
CA VAL A 140 13.13 -0.42 2.15
C VAL A 140 13.06 0.64 3.23
N VAL A 141 12.69 0.29 4.47
CA VAL A 141 12.60 1.24 5.59
C VAL A 141 13.96 1.87 5.88
N SER A 142 15.02 1.05 5.97
CA SER A 142 16.40 1.53 6.21
C SER A 142 16.89 2.47 5.10
N SER A 143 16.60 2.15 3.84
CA SER A 143 16.98 2.97 2.68
C SER A 143 16.14 4.25 2.61
N ALA A 144 14.86 4.20 2.98
CA ALA A 144 14.01 5.38 3.08
C ALA A 144 14.51 6.36 4.14
N GLU A 145 14.96 5.86 5.31
CA GLU A 145 15.66 6.68 6.32
C GLU A 145 16.93 7.34 5.73
N LYS A 146 17.72 6.57 4.98
CA LYS A 146 18.96 7.06 4.34
C LYS A 146 18.70 8.16 3.30
N PHE A 147 17.62 8.07 2.52
CA PHE A 147 17.30 9.02 1.45
C PHE A 147 16.30 10.11 1.86
N GLY A 148 15.80 10.09 3.10
CA GLY A 148 14.86 11.10 3.60
C GLY A 148 13.48 11.03 2.95
N VAL A 149 13.05 9.82 2.54
CA VAL A 149 11.72 9.56 1.99
C VAL A 149 10.85 8.97 3.10
N LYS A 150 9.59 9.44 3.21
CA LYS A 150 8.62 8.85 4.13
C LYS A 150 7.78 7.78 3.43
N LEU A 151 7.33 6.77 4.17
CA LEU A 151 6.64 5.60 3.64
C LEU A 151 5.21 5.52 4.14
N VAL A 152 4.26 5.30 3.24
CA VAL A 152 2.96 4.74 3.59
C VAL A 152 3.06 3.23 3.37
N LEU A 153 2.77 2.45 4.41
CA LEU A 153 2.81 0.99 4.37
C LEU A 153 1.41 0.44 4.64
N ASN A 154 0.83 -0.21 3.64
CA ASN A 154 -0.48 -0.86 3.76
C ASN A 154 -0.36 -2.35 4.09
N PHE A 155 -1.34 -2.88 4.82
CA PHE A 155 -1.23 -4.21 5.45
C PHE A 155 -1.86 -5.36 4.66
N VAL A 156 -2.77 -5.08 3.73
CA VAL A 156 -3.46 -6.09 2.92
C VAL A 156 -4.02 -5.44 1.66
N ASN A 157 -4.22 -6.24 0.60
CA ASN A 157 -4.91 -5.80 -0.61
C ASN A 157 -6.38 -6.18 -0.59
N ASN A 158 -7.27 -5.30 -1.05
CA ASN A 158 -8.64 -5.70 -1.41
C ASN A 158 -8.64 -6.65 -2.62
N TRP A 159 -7.78 -6.36 -3.60
CA TRP A 159 -7.60 -7.18 -4.81
C TRP A 159 -6.75 -8.42 -4.55
N SER A 160 -6.68 -9.31 -5.54
CA SER A 160 -5.96 -10.58 -5.43
C SER A 160 -4.46 -10.49 -5.74
N ASP A 161 -3.98 -9.34 -6.23
CA ASP A 161 -2.56 -9.13 -6.50
C ASP A 161 -1.77 -9.21 -5.20
N TYR A 162 -0.76 -10.08 -5.18
CA TYR A 162 0.01 -10.44 -3.98
C TYR A 162 -0.89 -10.97 -2.84
N GLY A 163 -1.93 -11.70 -3.21
CA GLY A 163 -2.80 -12.49 -2.34
C GLY A 163 -4.05 -11.73 -1.88
N GLY A 164 -3.85 -10.70 -1.06
CA GLY A 164 -4.93 -9.87 -0.52
C GLY A 164 -6.00 -10.63 0.24
N ILE A 165 -7.20 -10.04 0.33
CA ILE A 165 -8.38 -10.65 0.97
C ILE A 165 -8.66 -12.04 0.40
N ALA A 166 -8.43 -12.26 -0.89
CA ALA A 166 -8.63 -13.56 -1.54
C ALA A 166 -7.75 -14.67 -0.95
N ALA A 167 -6.51 -14.37 -0.57
CA ALA A 167 -5.63 -15.34 0.09
C ALA A 167 -6.12 -15.71 1.50
N TYR A 168 -6.69 -14.76 2.23
CA TYR A 168 -7.35 -15.02 3.52
C TYR A 168 -8.59 -15.90 3.35
N THR A 169 -9.48 -15.55 2.41
CA THR A 169 -10.72 -16.31 2.21
C THR A 169 -10.47 -17.72 1.69
N THR A 170 -9.40 -17.90 0.91
CA THR A 170 -8.95 -19.22 0.46
C THR A 170 -8.44 -20.08 1.64
N ALA A 171 -7.76 -19.46 2.61
CA ALA A 171 -7.18 -20.16 3.75
C ALA A 171 -8.21 -20.48 4.85
N PHE A 172 -9.11 -19.53 5.15
CA PHE A 172 -9.95 -19.57 6.35
C PHE A 172 -11.45 -19.70 6.06
N GLY A 173 -11.84 -19.72 4.79
CA GLY A 173 -13.24 -19.68 4.37
C GLY A 173 -13.77 -18.24 4.31
N ALA A 174 -15.09 -18.10 4.34
CA ALA A 174 -15.80 -16.84 4.06
C ALA A 174 -15.62 -16.34 2.61
N ASN A 175 -16.25 -15.23 2.27
CA ASN A 175 -16.05 -14.51 1.03
C ASN A 175 -15.50 -13.09 1.31
N SER A 176 -15.22 -12.31 0.25
CA SER A 176 -14.60 -10.99 0.39
C SER A 176 -15.39 -10.01 1.26
N THR A 177 -16.72 -10.07 1.25
CA THR A 177 -17.57 -9.19 2.09
C THR A 177 -17.65 -9.67 3.54
N GLN A 178 -17.61 -10.98 3.76
CA GLN A 178 -17.60 -11.57 5.10
C GLN A 178 -16.25 -11.41 5.82
N TRP A 179 -15.14 -11.27 5.06
CA TRP A 179 -13.78 -11.15 5.58
C TRP A 179 -13.62 -10.09 6.69
N PHE A 180 -14.30 -8.95 6.56
CA PHE A 180 -14.27 -7.85 7.54
C PHE A 180 -14.76 -8.26 8.94
N THR A 181 -15.61 -9.30 9.01
CA THR A 181 -16.21 -9.81 10.26
C THR A 181 -15.79 -11.24 10.61
N ASP A 182 -15.06 -11.93 9.72
CA ASP A 182 -14.58 -13.28 9.97
C ASP A 182 -13.49 -13.27 11.07
N GLU A 183 -13.78 -13.90 12.21
CA GLU A 183 -12.93 -13.85 13.40
C GLU A 183 -11.52 -14.42 13.14
N THR A 184 -11.42 -15.48 12.33
CA THR A 184 -10.15 -16.13 12.02
C THR A 184 -9.28 -15.19 11.15
N SER A 185 -9.85 -14.69 10.06
CA SER A 185 -9.18 -13.76 9.15
C SER A 185 -8.73 -12.50 9.87
N GLN A 186 -9.60 -11.89 10.68
CA GLN A 186 -9.27 -10.69 11.44
C GLN A 186 -8.22 -10.94 12.53
N THR A 187 -8.19 -12.13 13.14
CA THR A 187 -7.14 -12.51 14.10
C THR A 187 -5.78 -12.61 13.41
N VAL A 188 -5.72 -13.29 12.27
CA VAL A 188 -4.48 -13.44 11.49
C VAL A 188 -4.00 -12.09 10.95
N TYR A 189 -4.90 -11.27 10.42
CA TYR A 189 -4.61 -9.93 9.93
C TYR A 189 -4.09 -9.00 11.03
N LYS A 190 -4.71 -9.00 12.22
CA LYS A 190 -4.18 -8.25 13.38
C LYS A 190 -2.79 -8.71 13.81
N ASN A 191 -2.49 -10.00 13.72
CA ASN A 191 -1.14 -10.51 14.01
C ASN A 191 -0.11 -10.05 12.96
N TYR A 192 -0.52 -9.95 11.69
CA TYR A 192 0.33 -9.40 10.63
C TYR A 192 0.62 -7.91 10.86
N ILE A 193 -0.43 -7.11 11.13
CA ILE A 193 -0.30 -5.70 11.54
C ILE A 193 0.68 -5.57 12.70
N LYS A 194 0.48 -6.36 13.77
CA LYS A 194 1.35 -6.31 14.95
C LYS A 194 2.80 -6.57 14.59
N THR A 195 3.05 -7.51 13.69
CA THR A 195 4.40 -7.84 13.23
C THR A 195 5.07 -6.64 12.59
N LEU A 196 4.44 -5.99 11.61
CA LEU A 196 5.04 -4.83 10.93
C LEU A 196 5.12 -3.59 11.81
N VAL A 197 4.05 -3.26 12.54
CA VAL A 197 4.00 -2.06 13.38
C VAL A 197 5.07 -2.13 14.48
N THR A 198 5.16 -3.24 15.20
CA THR A 198 6.19 -3.37 16.26
C THR A 198 7.61 -3.44 15.72
N ARG A 199 7.78 -3.79 14.43
CA ARG A 199 9.09 -3.85 13.77
C ARG A 199 9.59 -2.47 13.36
N TYR A 200 8.71 -1.58 12.89
CA TYR A 200 9.12 -0.27 12.34
C TYR A 200 8.61 0.95 13.12
N SER A 201 7.90 0.79 14.25
CA SER A 201 7.37 1.91 15.05
C SER A 201 8.42 2.89 15.60
N LYS A 202 9.70 2.52 15.58
CA LYS A 202 10.82 3.41 15.94
C LYS A 202 11.38 4.20 14.75
N SER A 203 10.97 3.88 13.53
CA SER A 203 11.48 4.50 12.31
C SER A 203 10.73 5.77 12.00
N THR A 204 11.46 6.88 11.91
CA THR A 204 10.91 8.17 11.49
C THR A 204 10.65 8.24 9.99
N ALA A 205 10.99 7.19 9.23
CA ALA A 205 10.65 7.07 7.81
C ALA A 205 9.21 6.58 7.60
N ILE A 206 8.47 6.14 8.62
CA ILE A 206 7.05 5.84 8.45
C ILE A 206 6.27 7.16 8.43
N PHE A 207 5.58 7.44 7.32
CA PHE A 207 4.59 8.51 7.22
C PHE A 207 3.31 8.08 7.94
N ALA A 208 2.76 6.93 7.52
CA ALA A 208 1.53 6.39 8.06
C ALA A 208 1.43 4.87 7.88
N TRP A 209 0.68 4.27 8.80
CA TRP A 209 0.15 2.92 8.67
C TRP A 209 -1.17 2.97 7.92
N GLU A 210 -1.31 2.19 6.86
CA GLU A 210 -2.54 2.15 6.06
C GLU A 210 -3.23 0.80 6.23
N LEU A 211 -4.52 0.83 6.54
CA LEU A 211 -5.29 -0.37 6.85
C LEU A 211 -5.27 -1.35 5.66
N ALA A 212 -5.68 -0.93 4.48
CA ALA A 212 -5.69 -1.77 3.29
C ALA A 212 -5.55 -0.95 2.02
N ASN A 213 -5.06 -1.57 0.95
CA ASN A 213 -5.26 -1.03 -0.39
C ASN A 213 -6.73 -1.18 -0.79
N GLU A 214 -7.41 -0.06 -1.03
CA GLU A 214 -8.76 0.03 -1.62
C GLU A 214 -9.80 -0.91 -0.98
N PRO A 215 -9.98 -0.93 0.36
CA PRO A 215 -10.94 -1.84 1.00
C PRO A 215 -12.36 -1.60 0.49
N ARG A 216 -12.98 -2.61 -0.12
CA ARG A 216 -14.39 -2.59 -0.55
C ARG A 216 -15.18 -3.72 0.09
N CYS A 217 -16.42 -3.42 0.47
CA CYS A 217 -17.43 -4.42 0.84
C CYS A 217 -18.61 -4.25 -0.11
N HIS A 218 -18.46 -4.76 -1.33
CA HIS A 218 -19.45 -4.57 -2.40
C HIS A 218 -20.85 -5.03 -1.99
N GLY A 219 -21.82 -4.12 -2.08
CA GLY A 219 -23.22 -4.35 -1.70
C GLY A 219 -23.49 -4.41 -0.20
N CYS A 220 -22.48 -4.20 0.64
CA CYS A 220 -22.64 -4.12 2.09
C CYS A 220 -23.17 -2.74 2.50
N ASP A 221 -23.75 -2.66 3.70
CA ASP A 221 -23.91 -1.38 4.37
C ASP A 221 -22.52 -0.77 4.68
N SER A 222 -22.35 0.54 4.47
CA SER A 222 -21.06 1.22 4.64
C SER A 222 -20.54 1.17 6.09
N SER A 223 -21.41 0.90 7.05
CA SER A 223 -21.00 0.67 8.45
C SER A 223 -20.11 -0.56 8.62
N VAL A 224 -20.12 -1.54 7.71
CA VAL A 224 -19.22 -2.70 7.79
C VAL A 224 -17.76 -2.26 7.72
N VAL A 225 -17.39 -1.49 6.69
CA VAL A 225 -16.03 -0.95 6.54
C VAL A 225 -15.75 0.09 7.62
N THR A 226 -16.71 0.97 7.95
CA THR A 226 -16.53 2.00 8.99
C THR A 226 -16.23 1.40 10.37
N ASN A 227 -16.96 0.35 10.77
CA ASN A 227 -16.75 -0.34 12.05
C ASN A 227 -15.45 -1.13 12.08
N TRP A 228 -15.12 -1.79 10.98
CA TRP A 228 -13.84 -2.47 10.80
C TRP A 228 -12.67 -1.48 10.91
N ALA A 229 -12.72 -0.37 10.17
CA ALA A 229 -11.69 0.67 10.18
C ALA A 229 -11.52 1.29 11.56
N THR A 230 -12.63 1.55 12.28
CA THR A 230 -12.60 2.02 13.67
C THR A 230 -11.87 1.04 14.59
N THR A 231 -12.13 -0.25 14.43
CA THR A 231 -11.53 -1.30 15.27
C THR A 231 -10.04 -1.46 14.97
N ILE A 232 -9.67 -1.54 13.69
CA ILE A 232 -8.29 -1.80 13.26
C ILE A 232 -7.40 -0.58 13.51
N SER A 233 -7.85 0.64 13.19
CA SER A 233 -7.06 1.84 13.46
C SER A 233 -6.81 2.04 14.95
N LYS A 234 -7.80 1.78 15.82
CA LYS A 234 -7.61 1.78 17.28
C LYS A 234 -6.61 0.71 17.73
N TYR A 235 -6.62 -0.46 17.11
CA TYR A 235 -5.64 -1.51 17.39
C TYR A 235 -4.23 -1.06 17.02
N ILE A 236 -4.02 -0.48 15.84
CA ILE A 236 -2.74 0.07 15.41
C ILE A 236 -2.25 1.15 16.39
N LYS A 237 -3.10 2.12 16.74
CA LYS A 237 -2.77 3.17 17.73
C LYS A 237 -2.38 2.62 19.11
N SER A 238 -2.87 1.44 19.48
CA SER A 238 -2.47 0.76 20.74
C SER A 238 -1.08 0.14 20.67
N LEU A 239 -0.59 -0.15 19.47
CA LEU A 239 0.75 -0.70 19.21
C LEU A 239 1.77 0.42 18.97
N ASP A 240 1.35 1.49 18.30
CA ASP A 240 2.15 2.64 17.90
C ASP A 240 1.29 3.91 18.00
N PRO A 241 1.42 4.66 19.12
CA PRO A 241 0.68 5.91 19.30
C PRO A 241 1.31 7.10 18.56
N ASP A 242 2.51 6.94 17.98
CA ASP A 242 3.32 8.05 17.49
C ASP A 242 3.15 8.30 15.99
N HIS A 243 2.91 7.26 15.20
CA HIS A 243 2.69 7.37 13.75
C HIS A 243 1.23 7.60 13.38
N MET A 244 1.03 8.20 12.21
CA MET A 244 -0.31 8.38 11.63
C MET A 244 -0.89 7.05 11.16
N VAL A 245 -2.22 7.00 11.07
CA VAL A 245 -2.98 5.87 10.55
C VAL A 245 -4.01 6.40 9.54
N THR A 246 -4.15 5.73 8.40
CA THR A 246 -5.16 6.04 7.37
C THR A 246 -5.84 4.77 6.87
N LEU A 247 -6.96 4.92 6.15
CA LEU A 247 -7.74 3.79 5.67
C LEU A 247 -7.17 3.18 4.38
N GLY A 248 -6.82 4.01 3.39
CA GLY A 248 -6.39 3.58 2.06
C GLY A 248 -7.55 3.30 1.10
N ASP A 249 -8.74 3.84 1.39
CA ASP A 249 -9.91 3.74 0.53
C ASP A 249 -9.87 4.74 -0.63
N GLU A 250 -10.63 4.43 -1.68
CA GLU A 250 -10.70 5.22 -2.91
C GLU A 250 -11.56 6.48 -2.79
N GLY A 251 -12.21 6.69 -1.64
CA GLY A 251 -13.00 7.89 -1.37
C GLY A 251 -14.47 7.83 -1.81
N TRP A 252 -15.04 6.64 -1.99
CA TRP A 252 -16.46 6.51 -2.37
C TRP A 252 -17.38 7.28 -1.41
N PHE A 253 -18.28 8.09 -1.98
CA PHE A 253 -19.34 8.75 -1.21
C PHE A 253 -20.58 7.85 -1.10
N ALA A 254 -21.40 8.10 -0.09
CA ALA A 254 -22.70 7.47 0.07
C ALA A 254 -23.82 8.44 -0.30
N ALA A 255 -24.94 7.93 -0.82
CA ALA A 255 -26.08 8.77 -1.23
C ALA A 255 -26.63 9.63 -0.07
N ALA A 256 -26.46 9.18 1.18
CA ALA A 256 -26.86 9.89 2.37
C ALA A 256 -26.04 11.16 2.65
N ASP A 257 -24.85 11.29 2.05
CA ASP A 257 -23.98 12.46 2.21
C ASP A 257 -24.52 13.69 1.47
N GLY A 258 -25.38 13.49 0.46
CA GLY A 258 -25.89 14.56 -0.38
C GLY A 258 -24.82 15.20 -1.27
N ILE A 259 -23.75 14.46 -1.58
CA ILE A 259 -22.65 14.85 -2.48
C ILE A 259 -22.80 14.11 -3.81
N GLY A 260 -22.46 14.79 -4.91
CA GLY A 260 -22.58 14.26 -6.26
C GLY A 260 -24.01 13.99 -6.72
N ASP A 261 -24.16 13.03 -7.62
CA ASP A 261 -25.39 12.76 -8.37
C ASP A 261 -26.03 11.39 -8.06
N GLY A 262 -25.47 10.66 -7.09
CA GLY A 262 -25.90 9.30 -6.73
C GLY A 262 -25.50 8.23 -7.77
N SER A 263 -24.66 8.56 -8.75
CA SER A 263 -24.02 7.58 -9.63
C SER A 263 -23.03 6.70 -8.86
N TYR A 264 -22.36 5.77 -9.55
CA TYR A 264 -21.53 4.73 -8.95
C TYR A 264 -20.64 5.22 -7.80
N ALA A 265 -19.86 6.29 -8.04
CA ALA A 265 -18.92 6.86 -7.08
C ALA A 265 -19.56 7.53 -5.85
N TYR A 266 -20.86 7.83 -5.93
CA TYR A 266 -21.64 8.54 -4.92
C TYR A 266 -22.76 7.70 -4.31
N SER A 267 -22.85 6.43 -4.71
CA SER A 267 -23.97 5.56 -4.36
C SER A 267 -23.78 4.81 -3.03
N GLY A 268 -22.54 4.69 -2.57
CA GLY A 268 -22.15 3.81 -1.46
C GLY A 268 -22.14 2.32 -1.82
N SER A 269 -22.27 1.95 -3.10
CA SER A 269 -22.38 0.53 -3.52
C SER A 269 -21.16 -0.32 -3.19
N GLU A 270 -19.99 0.28 -3.03
CA GLU A 270 -18.76 -0.42 -2.64
C GLU A 270 -18.63 -0.62 -1.12
N GLY A 271 -19.67 -0.28 -0.35
CA GLY A 271 -19.67 -0.41 1.11
C GLY A 271 -18.72 0.56 1.80
N VAL A 272 -18.39 1.67 1.13
CA VAL A 272 -17.48 2.72 1.60
C VAL A 272 -18.27 4.03 1.66
N ASP A 273 -17.97 4.83 2.68
CA ASP A 273 -18.54 6.15 2.93
C ASP A 273 -17.40 7.03 3.45
N PHE A 274 -16.82 7.82 2.55
CA PHE A 274 -15.67 8.67 2.84
C PHE A 274 -15.96 9.66 3.98
N VAL A 275 -17.17 10.22 4.04
CA VAL A 275 -17.56 11.20 5.06
C VAL A 275 -17.62 10.55 6.44
N ALA A 276 -18.18 9.34 6.55
CA ALA A 276 -18.23 8.57 7.79
C ALA A 276 -16.83 8.08 8.20
N ASN A 277 -16.05 7.55 7.26
CA ASN A 277 -14.70 7.05 7.50
C ASN A 277 -13.76 8.16 8.00
N LEU A 278 -13.80 9.35 7.36
CA LEU A 278 -12.96 10.47 7.75
C LEU A 278 -13.28 11.00 9.16
N LYS A 279 -14.47 10.74 9.70
CA LYS A 279 -14.83 11.10 11.10
C LYS A 279 -14.25 10.15 12.15
N ILE A 280 -13.70 8.99 11.78
CA ILE A 280 -13.07 8.06 12.73
C ILE A 280 -11.89 8.74 13.41
N SER A 281 -11.90 8.85 14.75
CA SER A 281 -10.92 9.64 15.50
C SER A 281 -9.51 9.06 15.50
N THR A 282 -9.36 7.76 15.22
CA THR A 282 -8.09 7.05 15.13
C THR A 282 -7.52 6.97 13.72
N LEU A 283 -8.21 7.54 12.73
CA LEU A 283 -7.66 7.84 11.40
C LEU A 283 -7.25 9.31 11.35
N ASP A 284 -5.99 9.60 11.01
CA ASP A 284 -5.41 10.93 11.12
C ASP A 284 -5.69 11.81 9.87
N TYR A 285 -5.92 11.19 8.72
CA TYR A 285 -6.25 11.83 7.45
C TYR A 285 -7.14 10.93 6.59
N GLY A 286 -7.68 11.49 5.50
CA GLY A 286 -8.47 10.74 4.50
C GLY A 286 -7.70 10.51 3.21
N THR A 287 -7.99 9.41 2.54
CA THR A 287 -7.43 9.02 1.25
C THR A 287 -8.55 8.95 0.23
N PHE A 288 -8.24 9.29 -1.01
CA PHE A 288 -9.12 9.02 -2.14
C PHE A 288 -8.29 8.78 -3.38
N HIS A 289 -8.81 7.99 -4.31
CA HIS A 289 -8.13 7.61 -5.54
C HIS A 289 -8.87 8.20 -6.75
N LEU A 290 -8.30 8.09 -7.95
CA LEU A 290 -8.94 8.62 -9.17
C LEU A 290 -8.59 7.80 -10.43
N TYR A 291 -9.55 6.99 -10.89
CA TYR A 291 -9.47 6.23 -12.15
C TYR A 291 -10.76 6.32 -12.98
N PRO A 292 -11.07 7.48 -13.60
CA PRO A 292 -12.37 7.71 -14.26
C PRO A 292 -12.76 6.65 -15.29
N ASN A 293 -11.80 6.16 -16.09
CA ASN A 293 -12.06 5.16 -17.12
C ASN A 293 -12.58 3.83 -16.54
N SER A 294 -12.07 3.43 -15.38
CA SER A 294 -12.45 2.19 -14.71
C SER A 294 -13.81 2.31 -14.03
N TRP A 295 -14.21 3.53 -13.71
CA TRP A 295 -15.42 3.85 -12.94
C TRP A 295 -16.58 4.34 -13.83
N GLY A 296 -16.33 4.55 -15.12
CA GLY A 296 -17.34 5.01 -16.08
C GLY A 296 -17.56 6.53 -16.11
N TYR A 297 -16.57 7.31 -15.70
CA TYR A 297 -16.60 8.77 -15.73
C TYR A 297 -15.66 9.34 -16.80
N ASP A 298 -15.99 10.52 -17.32
CA ASP A 298 -15.10 11.30 -18.16
C ASP A 298 -13.91 11.83 -17.35
N TYR A 299 -12.74 11.94 -17.96
CA TYR A 299 -11.55 12.41 -17.23
C TYR A 299 -11.68 13.83 -16.65
N THR A 300 -12.53 14.69 -17.25
CA THR A 300 -12.79 16.03 -16.72
C THR A 300 -13.54 16.03 -15.39
N TRP A 301 -14.27 14.94 -15.08
CA TRP A 301 -14.93 14.74 -13.77
C TRP A 301 -13.91 14.65 -12.62
N GLY A 302 -12.67 14.23 -12.90
CA GLY A 302 -11.65 14.10 -11.86
C GLY A 302 -11.36 15.38 -11.07
N SER A 303 -11.49 16.55 -11.69
CA SER A 303 -11.35 17.82 -10.95
C SER A 303 -12.50 18.04 -9.96
N THR A 304 -13.73 17.69 -10.33
CA THR A 304 -14.89 17.73 -9.41
C THR A 304 -14.68 16.80 -8.23
N TRP A 305 -14.21 15.57 -8.50
CA TRP A 305 -13.92 14.58 -7.47
C TRP A 305 -12.89 15.10 -6.44
N ILE A 306 -11.83 15.75 -6.92
CA ILE A 306 -10.79 16.37 -6.08
C ILE A 306 -11.37 17.49 -5.21
N ASP A 307 -12.17 18.38 -5.80
CA ASP A 307 -12.76 19.53 -5.09
C ASP A 307 -13.76 19.08 -4.02
N GLU A 308 -14.54 18.03 -4.28
CA GLU A 308 -15.51 17.47 -3.32
C GLU A 308 -14.82 16.80 -2.12
N HIS A 309 -13.72 16.07 -2.35
CA HIS A 309 -12.92 15.49 -1.28
C HIS A 309 -12.24 16.56 -0.42
N ASP A 310 -11.73 17.62 -1.05
CA ASP A 310 -11.21 18.78 -0.33
C ASP A 310 -12.29 19.43 0.55
N ALA A 311 -13.48 19.65 0.00
CA ALA A 311 -14.58 20.26 0.74
C ALA A 311 -14.98 19.45 1.98
N VAL A 312 -15.01 18.12 1.87
CA VAL A 312 -15.28 17.23 3.02
C VAL A 312 -14.14 17.28 4.03
N GLY A 313 -12.88 17.23 3.58
CA GLY A 313 -11.72 17.44 4.43
C GLY A 313 -11.77 18.78 5.18
N ALA A 314 -12.24 19.85 4.52
CA ALA A 314 -12.40 21.17 5.10
C ALA A 314 -13.48 21.19 6.18
N ALA A 315 -14.63 20.58 5.89
CA ALA A 315 -15.75 20.51 6.81
C ALA A 315 -15.43 19.70 8.08
N ILE A 316 -14.67 18.61 7.94
CA ILE A 316 -14.27 17.76 9.07
C ILE A 316 -13.02 18.30 9.79
N GLY A 317 -12.19 19.09 9.11
CA GLY A 317 -10.97 19.66 9.67
C GLY A 317 -9.78 18.69 9.66
N LYS A 318 -9.76 17.74 8.73
CA LYS A 318 -8.66 16.79 8.54
C LYS A 318 -7.97 16.98 7.18
N PRO A 319 -6.68 16.64 7.06
CA PRO A 319 -6.01 16.54 5.77
C PRO A 319 -6.66 15.45 4.91
N VAL A 320 -6.60 15.63 3.60
CA VAL A 320 -6.94 14.61 2.60
C VAL A 320 -5.83 14.50 1.56
N ILE A 321 -5.58 13.29 1.06
CA ILE A 321 -4.57 12.99 0.06
C ILE A 321 -5.23 12.30 -1.13
N LEU A 322 -4.96 12.78 -2.34
CA LEU A 322 -5.21 12.03 -3.58
C LEU A 322 -4.11 10.96 -3.69
N GLU A 323 -4.35 9.78 -3.12
CA GLU A 323 -3.30 8.80 -2.83
C GLU A 323 -2.96 7.90 -4.03
N GLU A 324 -3.87 7.83 -5.02
CA GLU A 324 -3.59 7.26 -6.33
C GLU A 324 -4.36 8.01 -7.42
N TYR A 325 -3.73 8.21 -8.56
CA TYR A 325 -4.39 8.62 -9.79
C TYR A 325 -3.58 8.21 -10.99
N GLY A 326 -4.26 7.89 -12.09
CA GLY A 326 -3.60 7.51 -13.33
C GLY A 326 -4.56 7.45 -14.51
N THR A 327 -3.99 7.49 -15.71
CA THR A 327 -4.70 7.27 -16.96
C THR A 327 -4.02 6.21 -17.81
N PRO A 328 -4.76 5.35 -18.54
CA PRO A 328 -4.17 4.28 -19.35
C PRO A 328 -3.64 4.79 -20.70
N PHE A 329 -2.85 5.86 -20.68
CA PHE A 329 -2.29 6.54 -21.84
C PHE A 329 -0.76 6.53 -21.76
N PRO A 330 -0.11 5.35 -21.94
CA PRO A 330 1.33 5.23 -21.78
C PRO A 330 2.07 6.24 -22.66
N HIS A 331 2.97 7.01 -22.04
CA HIS A 331 3.75 8.11 -22.65
C HIS A 331 2.93 9.34 -23.08
N ASN A 332 1.66 9.44 -22.68
CA ASN A 332 0.76 10.56 -22.99
C ASN A 332 -0.24 10.86 -21.85
N HIS A 333 0.22 10.75 -20.60
CA HIS A 333 -0.60 11.02 -19.41
C HIS A 333 -0.88 12.52 -19.22
N THR A 334 0.04 13.36 -19.74
CA THR A 334 0.10 14.80 -19.48
C THR A 334 -1.20 15.54 -19.78
N GLU A 335 -1.89 15.21 -20.87
CA GLU A 335 -3.13 15.91 -21.27
C GLU A 335 -4.22 15.81 -20.20
N THR A 336 -4.28 14.68 -19.51
CA THR A 336 -5.30 14.41 -18.50
C THR A 336 -4.81 14.71 -17.10
N GLU A 337 -3.70 14.09 -16.69
CA GLU A 337 -3.26 14.12 -15.29
C GLU A 337 -2.79 15.51 -14.87
N ARG A 338 -2.31 16.33 -15.81
CA ARG A 338 -1.95 17.71 -15.49
C ARG A 338 -3.17 18.54 -15.07
N LEU A 339 -4.37 18.26 -15.59
CA LEU A 339 -5.59 18.95 -15.18
C LEU A 339 -5.92 18.64 -13.71
N TRP A 340 -5.72 17.39 -13.28
CA TRP A 340 -5.93 16.96 -11.90
C TRP A 340 -4.88 17.54 -10.96
N GLN A 341 -3.61 17.55 -11.35
CA GLN A 341 -2.54 18.22 -10.61
C GLN A 341 -2.82 19.71 -10.42
N LEU A 342 -3.35 20.40 -11.44
CA LEU A 342 -3.76 21.79 -11.34
C LEU A 342 -4.98 21.96 -10.41
N ALA A 343 -5.92 21.03 -10.39
CA ALA A 343 -7.02 21.04 -9.41
C ALA A 343 -6.49 20.91 -7.98
N VAL A 344 -5.55 19.97 -7.73
CA VAL A 344 -4.86 19.83 -6.42
C VAL A 344 -4.09 21.10 -6.06
N LEU A 345 -3.39 21.73 -7.00
CA LEU A 345 -2.65 22.98 -6.77
C LEU A 345 -3.58 24.14 -6.37
N ASN A 346 -4.82 24.15 -6.86
CA ASN A 346 -5.81 25.18 -6.58
C ASN A 346 -6.74 24.87 -5.39
N SER A 347 -6.65 23.68 -4.79
CA SER A 347 -7.46 23.24 -3.66
C SER A 347 -6.67 23.18 -2.35
N GLY A 348 -7.34 22.81 -1.25
CA GLY A 348 -6.75 22.50 0.06
C GLY A 348 -6.31 21.05 0.23
N VAL A 349 -6.31 20.23 -0.83
CA VAL A 349 -5.77 18.85 -0.79
C VAL A 349 -4.29 18.90 -0.40
N ALA A 350 -3.94 18.15 0.64
CA ALA A 350 -2.65 18.28 1.31
C ALA A 350 -1.49 17.70 0.48
N ALA A 351 -1.77 16.64 -0.28
CA ALA A 351 -0.83 16.00 -1.17
C ALA A 351 -1.54 15.18 -2.24
N ASP A 352 -0.81 14.87 -3.31
CA ASP A 352 -1.20 13.90 -4.33
C ASP A 352 -0.05 12.95 -4.65
N GLN A 353 -0.38 11.73 -5.07
CA GLN A 353 0.58 10.67 -5.36
C GLN A 353 0.22 9.97 -6.68
N ILE A 354 1.07 10.13 -7.70
CA ILE A 354 0.90 9.46 -9.00
C ILE A 354 0.92 7.94 -8.80
N TRP A 355 -0.04 7.25 -9.39
CA TRP A 355 0.06 5.82 -9.70
C TRP A 355 0.55 5.67 -11.14
N GLN A 356 1.81 5.26 -11.38
CA GLN A 356 2.84 4.93 -10.39
C GLN A 356 4.23 5.34 -10.83
N PHE A 357 5.18 5.37 -9.88
CA PHE A 357 6.58 5.63 -10.16
C PHE A 357 7.18 4.49 -10.98
N GLY A 358 7.73 4.83 -12.15
CA GLY A 358 8.49 3.92 -12.99
C GLY A 358 9.96 4.32 -13.10
N THR A 359 10.85 3.35 -13.29
CA THR A 359 12.25 3.61 -13.64
C THR A 359 12.82 2.49 -14.52
N TYR A 360 13.75 2.85 -15.41
CA TYR A 360 14.46 1.93 -16.29
C TYR A 360 15.83 1.51 -15.73
N ASP A 361 16.24 2.08 -14.59
CA ASP A 361 17.60 1.97 -14.08
C ASP A 361 17.80 0.78 -13.12
N LEU A 362 16.78 -0.08 -13.00
CA LEU A 362 16.82 -1.30 -12.18
C LEU A 362 17.41 -2.49 -12.95
N SER A 363 17.77 -3.54 -12.21
CA SER A 363 18.35 -4.74 -12.83
C SER A 363 17.31 -5.69 -13.43
N ILE A 364 16.01 -5.40 -13.28
CA ILE A 364 14.90 -6.14 -13.87
C ILE A 364 14.14 -5.27 -14.88
N PRO A 365 13.49 -5.86 -15.90
CA PRO A 365 12.74 -5.10 -16.88
C PRO A 365 11.64 -4.26 -16.24
N ALA A 366 11.55 -2.99 -16.61
CA ALA A 366 10.56 -2.07 -16.07
C ALA A 366 9.12 -2.54 -16.34
N SER A 367 8.90 -3.26 -17.45
CA SER A 367 7.61 -3.89 -17.78
C SER A 367 7.16 -5.00 -16.83
N TYR A 368 8.00 -5.44 -15.88
CA TYR A 368 7.60 -6.39 -14.84
C TYR A 368 6.99 -5.68 -13.62
N LEU A 369 7.17 -4.36 -13.52
CA LEU A 369 6.76 -3.53 -12.39
C LEU A 369 5.70 -2.51 -12.81
N GLY A 370 5.86 -1.96 -14.00
CA GLY A 370 4.98 -0.95 -14.57
C GLY A 370 3.73 -1.54 -15.23
N ASP A 371 2.71 -0.73 -15.24
CA ASP A 371 1.44 -0.90 -15.94
C ASP A 371 1.23 0.27 -16.92
N VAL A 372 0.03 0.36 -17.50
CA VAL A 372 -0.33 1.41 -18.46
C VAL A 372 -0.37 2.82 -17.88
N ASN A 373 -0.37 2.97 -16.55
CA ASN A 373 -0.39 4.25 -15.84
C ASN A 373 1.01 4.69 -15.38
N SER A 374 2.04 3.87 -15.61
CA SER A 374 3.38 4.12 -15.07
C SER A 374 4.05 5.30 -15.76
N ILE A 375 4.60 6.23 -14.97
CA ILE A 375 5.33 7.39 -15.47
C ILE A 375 6.81 7.25 -15.10
N TYR A 376 7.65 7.09 -16.10
CA TYR A 376 9.05 6.71 -15.91
C TYR A 376 9.96 7.92 -15.63
N TYR A 377 10.83 7.80 -14.62
CA TYR A 377 11.68 8.87 -14.06
C TYR A 377 12.45 9.73 -15.08
N ASN A 378 12.92 9.10 -16.17
CA ASN A 378 13.74 9.73 -17.20
C ASN A 378 12.94 10.16 -18.46
N GLU A 379 11.62 9.99 -18.47
CA GLU A 379 10.77 10.37 -19.60
C GLU A 379 10.41 11.86 -19.62
N THR A 380 9.98 12.32 -20.80
CA THR A 380 9.64 13.72 -21.03
C THR A 380 8.46 14.18 -20.17
N GLU A 381 7.40 13.37 -20.09
CA GLU A 381 6.23 13.72 -19.28
C GLU A 381 6.54 13.76 -17.78
N TYR A 382 7.48 12.95 -17.29
CA TYR A 382 7.89 12.96 -15.87
C TYR A 382 8.56 14.28 -15.46
N LYS A 383 9.14 15.03 -16.41
CA LYS A 383 9.67 16.38 -16.10
C LYS A 383 8.55 17.32 -15.64
N LEU A 384 7.37 17.21 -16.25
CA LEU A 384 6.22 18.04 -15.94
C LEU A 384 5.41 17.43 -14.78
N LEU A 385 4.95 16.19 -14.96
CA LEU A 385 4.05 15.52 -14.02
C LEU A 385 4.75 15.14 -12.72
N GLY A 386 6.04 14.82 -12.76
CA GLY A 386 6.81 14.52 -11.55
C GLY A 386 7.52 15.73 -10.98
N ARG A 387 8.62 16.15 -11.64
CA ARG A 387 9.57 17.12 -11.06
C ARG A 387 8.99 18.54 -10.94
N GLN A 388 8.33 19.03 -11.98
CA GLN A 388 7.75 20.37 -11.95
C GLN A 388 6.58 20.43 -10.97
N HIS A 389 5.67 19.46 -11.01
CA HIS A 389 4.54 19.39 -10.08
C HIS A 389 4.98 19.30 -8.61
N ALA A 390 5.96 18.44 -8.28
CA ALA A 390 6.50 18.36 -6.92
C ALA A 390 7.04 19.70 -6.41
N LYS A 391 7.71 20.46 -7.29
CA LYS A 391 8.20 21.80 -6.96
C LYS A 391 7.06 22.81 -6.78
N GLU A 392 6.01 22.74 -7.59
CA GLU A 392 4.83 23.60 -7.48
C GLU A 392 4.06 23.33 -6.18
N MET A 393 3.88 22.07 -5.80
CA MET A 393 3.27 21.68 -4.53
C MET A 393 4.05 22.25 -3.34
N LEU A 394 5.37 22.09 -3.31
CA LEU A 394 6.22 22.67 -2.24
C LEU A 394 6.20 24.21 -2.20
N ALA A 395 5.80 24.87 -3.29
CA ALA A 395 5.69 26.33 -3.36
C ALA A 395 4.30 26.86 -2.96
N LYS A 396 3.30 25.99 -2.73
CA LYS A 396 1.98 26.40 -2.24
C LYS A 396 2.11 27.07 -0.86
N SER A 397 1.36 28.15 -0.64
CA SER A 397 1.30 28.82 0.66
C SER A 397 0.58 27.96 1.68
N VAL A 398 1.18 27.83 2.86
CA VAL A 398 0.67 27.10 4.03
C VAL A 398 -0.32 27.93 4.83
#